data_AF-A0AAE4I5J8-F1
#
_entry.id   AF-A0AAE4I5J8-F1
#
_cell.length_a   1.000
_cell.length_b   1.000
_cell.length_c   1.000
_cell.angle_alpha   90.00
_cell.angle_beta   90.00
_cell.angle_gamma   90.00
#
_symmetry.space_group_name_H-M   'P 1'
#
loop_
_entity.id
_entity.type
_entity.pdbx_description
1 polymer ?
#
loop_
_entity_poly.entity_id
_entity_poly.type
_entity_poly.pdbx_seq_one_letter_code
_entity_poly.pdbx_strand_id
1 'polypeptide(L)'
;MIYDRQKHWQFLEDELKAEVDEFNEKLNTSASYMLLETAELFTAQFLSFNESGEMICKLSRKRPTPRKGEYLYCMTLHKELRNYKNWGDRTYGDLVKNKTNYTEAICIWMSTSNDPDFILAGFKGVDFEFAEWIKDTPGVVLVLGPNRPPYEYLAHLQQLVLNNHTLSCSSIIDQDFEETKSIEPILLDGSRDVASFIDTQLNLSPVLALQGPPGTGKNISDCKTL
;
A
#
# COMPACT_ATOMS: atom_id res chain seq x y z
N MET A 1 2.87 -25.51 -21.18
CA MET A 1 2.62 -24.77 -19.93
C MET A 1 3.35 -25.47 -18.78
N ILE A 2 4.41 -24.86 -18.23
CA ILE A 2 5.25 -25.46 -17.18
C ILE A 2 4.50 -25.60 -15.84
N TYR A 3 3.50 -24.74 -15.60
CA TYR A 3 2.64 -24.75 -14.41
C TYR A 3 1.18 -24.81 -14.82
N ASP A 4 0.44 -25.82 -14.37
CA ASP A 4 -1.02 -25.87 -14.54
C ASP A 4 -1.71 -24.87 -13.60
N ARG A 5 -3.00 -24.64 -13.82
CA ARG A 5 -3.83 -23.75 -12.98
C ARG A 5 -3.80 -24.13 -11.50
N GLN A 6 -3.69 -25.42 -11.17
CA GLN A 6 -3.64 -25.87 -9.79
C GLN A 6 -2.34 -25.43 -9.10
N LYS A 7 -1.20 -25.52 -9.80
CA LYS A 7 0.08 -25.02 -9.31
C LYS A 7 0.09 -23.49 -9.20
N HIS A 8 -0.50 -22.78 -10.16
CA HIS A 8 -0.64 -21.32 -10.09
C HIS A 8 -1.51 -20.90 -8.90
N TRP A 9 -2.65 -21.57 -8.70
CA TRP A 9 -3.50 -21.32 -7.54
C TRP A 9 -2.77 -21.62 -6.22
N GLN A 10 -2.03 -22.72 -6.14
CA GLN A 10 -1.26 -23.08 -4.94
C GLN A 10 -0.18 -22.03 -4.61
N PHE A 11 0.50 -21.49 -5.62
CA PHE A 11 1.45 -20.40 -5.43
C PHE A 11 0.77 -19.17 -4.79
N LEU A 12 -0.40 -18.75 -5.30
CA LEU A 12 -1.14 -17.63 -4.75
C LEU A 12 -1.67 -17.91 -3.32
N GLU A 13 -2.06 -19.15 -3.02
CA GLU A 13 -2.45 -19.57 -1.68
C GLU A 13 -1.28 -19.52 -0.70
N ASP A 14 -0.11 -19.99 -1.12
CA ASP A 14 1.10 -19.95 -0.29
C ASP A 14 1.54 -18.49 -0.03
N GLU A 15 1.47 -17.60 -1.03
CA GLU A 15 1.73 -16.16 -0.85
C GLU A 15 0.71 -15.50 0.08
N LEU A 16 -0.59 -15.75 -0.13
CA LEU A 16 -1.65 -15.19 0.72
C LEU A 16 -1.45 -15.63 2.18
N LYS A 17 -1.14 -16.92 2.41
CA LYS A 17 -0.87 -17.44 3.74
C LYS A 17 0.34 -16.78 4.37
N ALA A 18 1.44 -16.64 3.63
CA ALA A 18 2.65 -15.98 4.13
C ALA A 18 2.38 -14.52 4.53
N GLU A 19 1.66 -13.75 3.71
CA GLU A 19 1.29 -12.37 4.03
C GLU A 19 0.39 -12.28 5.27
N VAL A 20 -0.59 -13.19 5.39
CA VAL A 20 -1.49 -13.25 6.54
C VAL A 20 -0.72 -13.58 7.82
N ASP A 21 0.15 -14.58 7.77
CA ASP A 21 0.96 -15.00 8.91
C ASP A 21 1.91 -13.87 9.36
N GLU A 22 2.61 -13.21 8.43
CA GLU A 22 3.48 -12.07 8.73
C GLU A 22 2.71 -10.91 9.38
N PHE A 23 1.53 -10.57 8.86
CA PHE A 23 0.74 -9.50 9.44
C PHE A 23 0.12 -9.89 10.79
N ASN A 24 -0.24 -11.15 10.99
CA ASN A 24 -0.69 -11.65 12.28
C ASN A 24 0.41 -11.54 13.34
N GLU A 25 1.67 -11.79 12.97
CA GLU A 25 2.81 -11.54 13.87
C GLU A 25 2.89 -10.05 14.26
N LYS A 26 2.74 -9.14 13.30
CA LYS A 26 2.68 -7.69 13.58
C LYS A 26 1.54 -7.33 14.51
N LEU A 27 0.33 -7.86 14.28
CA LEU A 27 -0.83 -7.62 15.14
C LEU A 27 -0.63 -8.14 16.57
N ASN A 28 0.10 -9.24 16.75
CA ASN A 28 0.37 -9.83 18.06
C ASN A 28 1.62 -9.25 18.76
N THR A 29 2.37 -8.36 18.08
CA THR A 29 3.55 -7.72 18.64
C THR A 29 3.17 -6.56 19.58
N SER A 30 3.91 -6.39 20.67
CA SER A 30 3.72 -5.29 21.62
C SER A 30 3.80 -3.93 20.92
N ALA A 31 2.77 -3.09 21.07
CA ALA A 31 2.71 -1.79 20.41
C ALA A 31 3.84 -0.85 20.90
N SER A 32 4.17 -0.91 22.20
CA SER A 32 5.25 -0.12 22.78
C SER A 32 6.61 -0.53 22.20
N TYR A 33 6.83 -1.83 22.00
CA TYR A 33 8.04 -2.34 21.38
C TYR A 33 8.15 -1.88 19.91
N MET A 34 7.05 -1.96 19.14
CA MET A 34 7.04 -1.49 17.75
C MET A 34 7.33 0.01 17.61
N LEU A 35 6.89 0.81 18.58
CA LEU A 35 7.10 2.25 18.61
C LEU A 35 8.53 2.64 18.99
N LEU A 36 9.11 1.95 19.97
CA LEU A 36 10.36 2.37 20.61
C LEU A 36 11.59 1.67 20.05
N GLU A 37 11.46 0.40 19.62
CA GLU A 37 12.59 -0.46 19.28
C GLU A 37 12.66 -0.80 17.80
N THR A 38 11.54 -1.15 17.14
CA THR A 38 11.56 -1.65 15.75
C THR A 38 11.28 -0.60 14.68
N ALA A 39 10.81 0.59 15.06
CA ALA A 39 10.41 1.65 14.14
C ALA A 39 9.30 1.24 13.14
N GLU A 40 8.37 0.39 13.58
CA GLU A 40 7.22 -0.06 12.76
C GLU A 40 5.92 0.64 13.16
N LEU A 41 5.89 1.29 14.32
CA LEU A 41 4.77 2.08 14.82
C LEU A 41 5.25 3.50 15.12
N PHE A 42 4.43 4.50 14.85
CA PHE A 42 4.76 5.89 15.07
C PHE A 42 3.62 6.64 15.75
N THR A 43 3.99 7.67 16.51
CA THR A 43 3.03 8.63 17.07
C THR A 43 3.24 9.99 16.41
N ALA A 44 2.17 10.59 15.92
CA ALA A 44 2.21 11.91 15.31
C ALA A 44 1.12 12.80 15.91
N GLN A 45 1.32 14.12 15.93
CA GLN A 45 0.27 15.08 16.26
C GLN A 45 -0.27 15.68 14.97
N PHE A 46 -1.58 15.58 14.75
CA PHE A 46 -2.23 16.28 13.64
C PHE A 46 -2.08 17.79 13.82
N LEU A 47 -1.74 18.52 12.75
CA LEU A 47 -1.69 19.98 12.78
C LEU A 47 -2.84 20.58 11.97
N SER A 48 -2.88 20.27 10.68
CA SER A 48 -3.87 20.79 9.73
C SER A 48 -3.80 20.01 8.42
N PHE A 49 -4.73 20.30 7.51
CA PHE A 49 -4.56 20.02 6.09
C PHE A 49 -3.99 21.26 5.40
N ASN A 50 -3.19 21.07 4.34
CA ASN A 50 -2.78 22.16 3.46
C ASN A 50 -3.76 22.34 2.29
N GLU A 51 -3.53 23.36 1.46
CA GLU A 51 -4.36 23.67 0.29
C GLU A 51 -4.40 22.53 -0.75
N SER A 52 -3.38 21.67 -0.77
CA SER A 52 -3.31 20.48 -1.64
C SER A 52 -3.97 19.24 -1.04
N GLY A 53 -4.62 19.37 0.13
CA GLY A 53 -5.27 18.27 0.83
C GLY A 53 -4.33 17.32 1.58
N GLU A 54 -3.06 17.70 1.74
CA GLU A 54 -2.08 16.88 2.47
C GLU A 54 -2.28 17.07 3.97
N MET A 55 -2.35 15.97 4.72
CA MET A 55 -2.39 16.00 6.17
C MET A 55 -0.99 16.29 6.71
N ILE A 56 -0.84 17.38 7.45
CA ILE A 56 0.43 17.76 8.08
C ILE A 56 0.42 17.26 9.52
N CYS A 57 1.46 16.51 9.88
CA CYS A 57 1.67 16.06 11.25
C CYS A 57 3.03 16.47 11.82
N LYS A 58 3.08 16.66 13.13
CA LYS A 58 4.29 16.90 13.93
C LYS A 58 4.72 15.60 14.62
N LEU A 59 5.96 15.19 14.42
CA LEU A 59 6.54 14.00 15.05
C LEU A 59 7.76 14.37 15.89
N SER A 60 8.02 13.63 16.96
CA SER A 60 9.19 13.87 17.83
C SER A 60 10.44 13.26 17.22
N ARG A 61 11.55 14.00 17.20
CA ARG A 61 12.87 13.49 16.77
C ARG A 61 13.49 12.47 17.72
N LYS A 62 12.97 12.37 18.95
CA LYS A 62 13.44 11.41 19.97
C LYS A 62 12.92 10.00 19.73
N ARG A 63 12.06 9.81 18.72
CA ARG A 63 11.48 8.52 18.34
C ARG A 63 11.72 8.27 16.85
N PRO A 64 11.61 7.01 16.40
CA PRO A 64 11.61 6.71 14.99
C PRO A 64 10.53 7.50 14.24
N THR A 65 10.78 7.75 12.96
CA THR A 65 9.90 8.51 12.07
C THR A 65 9.69 7.73 10.79
N PRO A 66 8.50 7.81 10.17
CA PRO A 66 8.21 7.09 8.95
C PRO A 66 9.09 7.56 7.80
N ARG A 67 9.32 6.69 6.82
CA ARG A 67 10.11 6.98 5.64
C ARG A 67 9.24 7.62 4.55
N LYS A 68 9.88 8.41 3.68
CA LYS A 68 9.21 8.89 2.47
C LYS A 68 8.84 7.69 1.58
N GLY A 69 7.58 7.65 1.14
CA GLY A 69 6.99 6.58 0.36
C GLY A 69 6.38 5.44 1.19
N GLU A 70 6.46 5.51 2.53
CA GLU A 70 5.91 4.48 3.41
C GLU A 70 4.38 4.61 3.53
N TYR A 71 3.69 3.48 3.34
CA TYR A 71 2.24 3.33 3.48
C TYR A 71 1.91 2.91 4.90
N LEU A 72 1.05 3.67 5.56
CA LEU A 72 0.75 3.52 6.97
C LEU A 72 -0.75 3.49 7.20
N TYR A 73 -1.15 2.63 8.14
CA TYR A 73 -2.46 2.66 8.74
C TYR A 73 -2.50 3.76 9.79
N CYS A 74 -3.18 4.85 9.49
CA CYS A 74 -3.32 6.00 10.38
C CYS A 74 -4.62 5.88 11.18
N MET A 75 -4.54 5.92 12.51
CA MET A 75 -5.71 5.83 13.36
C MET A 75 -5.68 6.82 14.51
N THR A 76 -6.88 7.24 14.90
CA THR A 76 -7.15 7.91 16.17
C THR A 76 -7.56 6.86 17.20
N LEU A 77 -7.17 7.07 18.46
CA LEU A 77 -7.55 6.21 19.58
C LEU A 77 -8.41 6.97 20.60
N HIS A 78 -9.13 6.22 21.44
CA HIS A 78 -9.77 6.76 22.63
C HIS A 78 -8.77 7.50 23.52
N LYS A 79 -9.24 8.53 24.26
CA LYS A 79 -8.39 9.47 25.00
C LYS A 79 -7.35 8.81 25.90
N GLU A 80 -7.70 7.69 26.52
CA GLU A 80 -6.84 6.92 27.43
C GLU A 80 -5.62 6.30 26.71
N LEU A 81 -5.77 5.94 25.44
CA LEU A 81 -4.74 5.27 24.63
C LEU A 81 -3.98 6.23 23.72
N ARG A 82 -4.32 7.51 23.68
CA ARG A 82 -3.58 8.52 22.89
C ARG A 82 -2.16 8.76 23.41
N ASN A 83 -1.91 8.47 24.68
CA ASN A 83 -0.57 8.49 25.25
C ASN A 83 0.03 7.08 25.22
N TYR A 84 1.11 6.89 24.48
CA TYR A 84 1.73 5.58 24.33
C TYR A 84 2.21 4.97 25.66
N LYS A 85 2.49 5.81 26.68
CA LYS A 85 2.85 5.34 28.02
C LYS A 85 1.73 4.54 28.70
N ASN A 86 0.49 4.70 28.24
CA ASN A 86 -0.68 4.00 28.77
C ASN A 86 -0.96 2.68 28.04
N TRP A 87 -0.19 2.33 27.00
CA TRP A 87 -0.45 1.10 26.23
C TRP A 87 -0.18 -0.15 27.06
N GLY A 88 0.81 -0.13 27.96
CA GLY A 88 1.14 -1.28 28.80
C GLY A 88 1.60 -2.47 27.94
N ASP A 89 0.94 -3.61 28.15
CA ASP A 89 1.16 -4.89 27.47
C ASP A 89 0.35 -5.07 26.17
N ARG A 90 -0.42 -4.04 25.76
CA ARG A 90 -1.24 -4.10 24.54
C ARG A 90 -0.40 -4.35 23.29
N THR A 91 -0.98 -5.17 22.41
CA THR A 91 -0.43 -5.41 21.08
C THR A 91 -0.86 -4.34 20.10
N TYR A 92 -0.24 -4.29 18.92
CA TYR A 92 -0.72 -3.45 17.83
C TYR A 92 -2.17 -3.77 17.45
N GLY A 93 -2.52 -5.06 17.41
CA GLY A 93 -3.88 -5.52 17.15
C GLY A 93 -4.89 -5.02 18.19
N ASP A 94 -4.50 -4.90 19.46
CA ASP A 94 -5.36 -4.29 20.48
C ASP A 94 -5.61 -2.80 20.22
N LEU A 95 -4.61 -2.05 19.76
CA LEU A 95 -4.81 -0.66 19.36
C LEU A 95 -5.72 -0.54 18.14
N VAL A 96 -5.54 -1.40 17.14
CA VAL A 96 -6.40 -1.45 15.93
C VAL A 96 -7.85 -1.79 16.28
N LYS A 97 -8.10 -2.65 17.27
CA LYS A 97 -9.45 -2.95 17.77
C LYS A 97 -10.07 -1.77 18.54
N ASN A 98 -9.26 -0.95 19.21
CA ASN A 98 -9.70 0.20 20.01
C ASN A 98 -9.60 1.55 19.26
N LYS A 99 -9.46 1.53 17.94
CA LYS A 99 -9.46 2.74 17.12
C LYS A 99 -10.84 3.41 17.12
N THR A 100 -10.83 4.75 17.15
CA THR A 100 -12.06 5.55 17.02
C THR A 100 -12.38 5.85 15.57
N ASN A 101 -11.36 6.13 14.76
CA ASN A 101 -11.46 6.35 13.32
C ASN A 101 -10.09 6.09 12.67
N TYR A 102 -10.05 5.81 11.38
CA TYR A 102 -8.82 5.50 10.65
C TYR A 102 -8.85 5.94 9.19
N THR A 103 -7.68 5.94 8.56
CA THR A 103 -7.46 6.14 7.14
C THR A 103 -6.16 5.45 6.74
N GLU A 104 -5.99 5.14 5.48
CA GLU A 104 -4.66 4.86 4.92
C GLU A 104 -3.93 6.19 4.66
N ALA A 105 -2.60 6.18 4.75
CA ALA A 105 -1.80 7.37 4.55
C ALA A 105 -0.41 7.04 4.02
N ILE A 106 0.07 7.82 3.05
CA ILE A 106 1.42 7.70 2.49
C ILE A 106 2.25 8.90 2.94
N CYS A 107 3.39 8.66 3.58
CA CYS A 107 4.32 9.74 3.94
C CYS A 107 5.03 10.25 2.68
N ILE A 108 4.74 11.47 2.23
CA ILE A 108 5.24 12.00 0.95
C ILE A 108 6.44 12.94 1.11
N TRP A 109 6.59 13.57 2.25
CA TRP A 109 7.73 14.43 2.57
C TRP A 109 7.93 14.53 4.08
N MET A 110 9.17 14.86 4.47
CA MET A 110 9.54 15.23 5.82
C MET A 110 10.36 16.51 5.78
N SER A 111 10.18 17.38 6.77
CA SER A 111 10.89 18.65 6.89
C SER A 111 11.20 18.97 8.35
N THR A 112 12.19 19.84 8.58
CA THR A 112 12.47 20.34 9.92
C THR A 112 11.34 21.23 10.43
N SER A 113 10.98 21.07 11.70
CA SER A 113 10.11 22.04 12.38
C SER A 113 10.94 23.21 12.92
N ASN A 114 10.28 24.34 13.19
CA ASN A 114 10.86 25.46 13.95
C ASN A 114 11.30 25.02 15.35
N ASP A 115 10.66 23.98 15.89
CA ASP A 115 11.02 23.35 17.14
C ASP A 115 12.03 22.22 16.89
N PRO A 116 13.26 22.30 17.44
CA PRO A 116 14.33 21.34 17.14
C PRO A 116 14.03 19.93 17.66
N ASP A 117 13.11 19.78 18.62
CA ASP A 117 12.72 18.46 19.14
C ASP A 117 11.75 17.71 18.20
N PHE A 118 11.33 18.34 17.10
CA PHE A 118 10.29 17.81 16.21
C PHE A 118 10.60 17.96 14.73
N ILE A 119 9.94 17.12 13.93
CA ILE A 119 9.87 17.21 12.47
C ILE A 119 8.42 17.34 12.04
N LEU A 120 8.24 17.84 10.83
CA LEU A 120 6.97 17.85 10.13
C LEU A 120 6.98 16.76 9.06
N ALA A 121 5.86 16.08 8.89
CA ALA A 121 5.64 15.15 7.79
C ALA A 121 4.30 15.44 7.13
N GLY A 122 4.28 15.34 5.80
CA GLY A 122 3.07 15.43 5.00
C GLY A 122 2.61 14.06 4.56
N PHE A 123 1.30 13.84 4.65
CA PHE A 123 0.66 12.58 4.27
C PHE A 123 -0.41 12.80 3.19
N LYS A 124 -0.47 11.87 2.23
CA LYS A 124 -1.52 11.78 1.19
C LYS A 124 -2.30 10.47 1.32
N GLY A 125 -3.42 10.39 0.61
CA GLY A 125 -4.31 9.22 0.64
C GLY A 125 -5.29 9.23 1.81
N VAL A 126 -5.42 10.37 2.50
CA VAL A 126 -6.37 10.51 3.60
C VAL A 126 -7.80 10.59 3.06
N ASP A 127 -8.65 9.70 3.53
CA ASP A 127 -10.04 9.62 3.13
C ASP A 127 -10.83 10.85 3.59
N PHE A 128 -11.80 11.29 2.78
CA PHE A 128 -12.60 12.49 3.05
C PHE A 128 -13.33 12.40 4.41
N GLU A 129 -13.88 11.23 4.74
CA GLU A 129 -14.59 11.03 6.02
C GLU A 129 -13.65 11.20 7.22
N PHE A 130 -12.42 10.69 7.13
CA PHE A 130 -11.42 10.87 8.18
C PHE A 130 -10.95 12.33 8.26
N ALA A 131 -10.76 12.98 7.10
CA ALA A 131 -10.36 14.38 7.05
C ALA A 131 -11.40 15.30 7.72
N GLU A 132 -12.68 15.13 7.38
CA GLU A 132 -13.79 15.85 7.99
C GLU A 132 -13.91 15.58 9.50
N TRP A 133 -13.60 14.34 9.93
CA TRP A 133 -13.64 13.96 11.34
C TRP A 133 -12.57 14.66 12.19
N ILE A 134 -11.36 14.87 11.63
CA ILE A 134 -10.20 15.33 12.40
C ILE A 134 -9.89 16.82 12.24
N LYS A 135 -10.39 17.48 11.19
CA LYS A 135 -10.02 18.86 10.80
C LYS A 135 -10.06 19.88 11.93
N ASP A 136 -11.04 19.76 12.84
CA ASP A 136 -11.27 20.69 13.95
C ASP A 136 -10.60 20.25 15.26
N THR A 137 -9.68 19.27 15.20
CA THR A 137 -8.95 18.75 16.36
C THR A 137 -7.41 18.87 16.27
N PRO A 138 -6.83 20.05 15.96
CA PRO A 138 -5.38 20.24 16.00
C PRO A 138 -4.75 19.75 17.31
N GLY A 139 -3.61 19.07 17.19
CA GLY A 139 -2.86 18.50 18.31
C GLY A 139 -3.33 17.10 18.74
N VAL A 140 -4.40 16.56 18.17
CA VAL A 140 -4.79 15.17 18.46
C VAL A 140 -3.67 14.21 18.05
N VAL A 141 -3.41 13.21 18.91
CA VAL A 141 -2.39 12.19 18.66
C VAL A 141 -2.96 11.11 17.76
N LEU A 142 -2.24 10.88 16.67
CA LEU A 142 -2.40 9.82 15.70
C LEU A 142 -1.41 8.70 16.00
N VAL A 143 -1.84 7.47 15.75
CA VAL A 143 -0.98 6.29 15.70
C VAL A 143 -0.89 5.85 14.24
N LEU A 144 0.33 5.73 13.73
CA LEU A 144 0.63 5.32 12.36
C LEU A 144 1.33 3.97 12.43
N GLY A 145 0.80 2.92 11.81
CA GLY A 145 1.38 1.58 11.88
C GLY A 145 1.34 0.83 10.55
N PRO A 146 1.72 -0.46 10.57
CA PRO A 146 1.72 -1.28 9.36
C PRO A 146 0.33 -1.36 8.74
N ASN A 147 0.25 -1.19 7.42
CA ASN A 147 -1.03 -1.32 6.72
C ASN A 147 -1.47 -2.78 6.61
N ARG A 148 -2.79 -2.99 6.50
CA ARG A 148 -3.33 -4.30 6.18
C ARG A 148 -2.83 -4.70 4.78
N PRO A 149 -2.26 -5.89 4.59
CA PRO A 149 -1.89 -6.36 3.27
C PRO A 149 -3.13 -6.46 2.37
N PRO A 150 -2.97 -6.32 1.04
CA PRO A 150 -4.06 -6.35 0.08
C PRO A 150 -4.55 -7.80 -0.17
N TYR A 151 -4.99 -8.51 0.88
CA TYR A 151 -5.43 -9.91 0.80
C TYR A 151 -6.52 -10.13 -0.24
N GLU A 152 -7.40 -9.15 -0.42
CA GLU A 152 -8.49 -9.21 -1.39
C GLU A 152 -7.97 -9.31 -2.82
N TYR A 153 -6.85 -8.65 -3.12
CA TYR A 153 -6.22 -8.74 -4.44
C TYR A 153 -5.76 -10.18 -4.72
N LEU A 154 -5.01 -10.79 -3.80
CA LEU A 154 -4.55 -12.17 -3.94
C LEU A 154 -5.74 -13.15 -4.00
N ALA A 155 -6.76 -12.96 -3.16
CA ALA A 155 -7.97 -13.77 -3.19
C ALA A 155 -8.74 -13.65 -4.52
N HIS A 156 -8.82 -12.45 -5.11
CA HIS A 156 -9.43 -12.26 -6.41
C HIS A 156 -8.59 -12.89 -7.54
N LEU A 157 -7.27 -12.83 -7.46
CA LEU A 157 -6.40 -13.54 -8.40
C LEU A 157 -6.61 -15.05 -8.35
N GLN A 158 -6.75 -15.62 -7.14
CA GLN A 158 -7.07 -17.04 -6.98
C GLN A 158 -8.40 -17.40 -7.66
N GLN A 159 -9.44 -16.58 -7.48
CA GLN A 159 -10.73 -16.78 -8.15
C GLN A 159 -10.59 -16.70 -9.68
N LEU A 160 -9.78 -15.76 -10.18
CA LEU A 160 -9.53 -15.59 -11.61
C LEU A 160 -8.80 -16.79 -12.21
N VAL A 161 -7.80 -17.35 -11.54
CA VAL A 161 -7.09 -18.57 -11.98
C VAL A 161 -8.03 -19.77 -12.09
N LEU A 162 -8.96 -19.91 -11.13
CA LEU A 162 -9.94 -20.99 -11.13
C LEU A 162 -11.11 -20.76 -12.12
N ASN A 163 -11.27 -19.55 -12.64
CA ASN A 163 -12.34 -19.24 -13.57
C ASN A 163 -12.09 -19.89 -14.95
N ASN A 164 -12.82 -20.96 -15.22
CA ASN A 164 -12.80 -21.68 -16.49
C ASN A 164 -14.07 -21.45 -17.34
N HIS A 165 -14.96 -20.57 -16.89
CA HIS A 165 -16.25 -20.34 -17.55
C HIS A 165 -16.14 -19.33 -18.71
N THR A 166 -15.13 -18.45 -18.68
CA THR A 166 -14.90 -17.45 -19.71
C THR A 166 -13.76 -17.86 -20.64
N LEU A 167 -14.10 -18.09 -21.92
CA LEU A 167 -13.14 -18.42 -22.98
C LEU A 167 -11.98 -17.42 -23.04
N SER A 168 -12.26 -16.12 -22.85
CA SER A 168 -11.25 -15.06 -22.87
C SER A 168 -10.26 -15.12 -21.71
N CYS A 169 -10.69 -15.54 -20.51
CA CYS A 169 -9.78 -15.73 -19.38
C CYS A 169 -8.91 -16.96 -19.61
N SER A 170 -9.51 -18.06 -20.08
CA SER A 170 -8.78 -19.28 -20.40
C SER A 170 -7.76 -19.06 -21.52
N SER A 171 -8.08 -18.26 -22.54
CA SER A 171 -7.15 -17.96 -23.64
C SER A 171 -5.93 -17.14 -23.22
N ILE A 172 -5.95 -16.50 -22.04
CA ILE A 172 -4.82 -15.74 -21.49
C ILE A 172 -4.08 -16.57 -20.44
N ILE A 173 -4.82 -17.15 -19.49
CA ILE A 173 -4.26 -17.88 -18.35
C ILE A 173 -3.61 -19.17 -18.80
N ASP A 174 -4.22 -19.90 -19.75
CA ASP A 174 -3.72 -21.19 -20.24
C ASP A 174 -2.79 -21.04 -21.46
N GLN A 175 -2.51 -19.79 -21.87
CA GLN A 175 -1.70 -19.54 -23.06
C GLN A 175 -0.26 -19.99 -22.82
N ASP A 176 0.22 -20.88 -23.68
CA ASP A 176 1.61 -21.29 -23.66
C ASP A 176 2.45 -20.30 -24.45
N PHE A 177 3.20 -19.43 -23.76
CA PHE A 177 4.05 -18.43 -24.41
C PHE A 177 5.35 -19.01 -24.99
N GLU A 178 5.52 -20.34 -25.00
CA GLU A 178 6.73 -21.02 -25.49
C GLU A 178 7.08 -20.73 -26.98
N GLU A 179 6.15 -20.22 -27.78
CA GLU A 179 6.38 -19.86 -29.19
C GLU A 179 6.97 -18.46 -29.42
N THR A 180 7.26 -17.67 -28.38
CA THR A 180 7.72 -16.28 -28.54
C THR A 180 9.23 -16.10 -28.76
N LYS A 181 9.98 -17.19 -29.02
CA LYS A 181 11.44 -17.14 -29.25
C LYS A 181 11.88 -16.27 -30.45
N SER A 182 10.97 -15.84 -31.33
CA SER A 182 11.31 -15.00 -32.49
C SER A 182 10.73 -13.59 -32.47
N ILE A 183 10.10 -13.14 -31.38
CA ILE A 183 9.57 -11.77 -31.30
C ILE A 183 10.65 -10.88 -30.69
N GLU A 184 11.30 -10.05 -31.51
CA GLU A 184 12.18 -9.01 -31.00
C GLU A 184 11.34 -7.93 -30.29
N PRO A 185 11.59 -7.66 -29.00
CA PRO A 185 10.85 -6.64 -28.27
C PRO A 185 11.14 -5.26 -28.87
N ILE A 186 10.08 -4.48 -29.08
CA ILE A 186 10.20 -3.09 -29.51
C ILE A 186 10.52 -2.26 -28.28
N LEU A 187 11.66 -1.57 -28.30
CA LEU A 187 12.02 -0.64 -27.24
C LEU A 187 11.05 0.55 -27.23
N LEU A 188 10.38 0.74 -26.10
CA LEU A 188 9.57 1.91 -25.81
C LEU A 188 10.42 2.85 -24.96
N ASP A 189 11.20 3.70 -25.63
CA ASP A 189 11.86 4.83 -24.98
C ASP A 189 10.95 6.07 -25.06
N GLY A 190 11.20 7.06 -24.21
CA GLY A 190 10.40 8.30 -24.15
C GLY A 190 10.45 9.18 -25.42
N SER A 191 11.00 8.66 -26.53
CA SER A 191 10.98 9.31 -27.85
C SER A 191 9.67 9.08 -28.60
N ARG A 192 8.86 8.10 -28.18
CA ARG A 192 7.54 7.80 -28.75
C ARG A 192 6.44 8.12 -27.75
N ASP A 193 5.28 8.50 -28.28
CA ASP A 193 4.07 8.48 -27.48
C ASP A 193 3.67 7.02 -27.20
N VAL A 194 4.06 6.56 -26.02
CA VAL A 194 3.85 5.18 -25.56
C VAL A 194 2.35 4.86 -25.48
N ALA A 195 1.51 5.83 -25.11
CA ALA A 195 0.08 5.61 -24.95
C ALA A 195 -0.59 5.30 -26.30
N SER A 196 -0.34 6.13 -27.32
CA SER A 196 -0.88 5.88 -28.67
C SER A 196 -0.31 4.62 -29.31
N PHE A 197 0.95 4.28 -29.03
CA PHE A 197 1.53 3.02 -29.48
C PHE A 197 0.80 1.81 -28.88
N ILE A 198 0.60 1.79 -27.55
CA ILE A 198 -0.13 0.72 -26.86
C ILE A 198 -1.55 0.61 -27.40
N ASP A 199 -2.27 1.72 -27.52
CA ASP A 199 -3.63 1.76 -28.07
C ASP A 199 -3.70 1.22 -29.50
N THR A 200 -2.74 1.61 -30.36
CA THR A 200 -2.65 1.07 -31.73
C THR A 200 -2.39 -0.43 -31.72
N GLN A 201 -1.51 -0.93 -30.85
CA GLN A 201 -1.23 -2.36 -30.77
C GLN A 201 -2.42 -3.16 -30.24
N LEU A 202 -3.16 -2.65 -29.24
CA LEU A 202 -4.38 -3.29 -28.72
C LEU A 202 -5.50 -3.33 -29.76
N ASN A 203 -5.58 -2.34 -30.65
CA ASN A 203 -6.50 -2.37 -31.79
C ASN A 203 -6.12 -3.42 -32.85
N LEU A 204 -4.84 -3.81 -32.94
CA LEU A 204 -4.34 -4.80 -33.90
C LEU A 204 -4.35 -6.23 -33.33
N SER A 205 -4.07 -6.38 -32.04
CA SER A 205 -3.99 -7.66 -31.34
C SER A 205 -4.65 -7.55 -29.97
N PRO A 206 -5.50 -8.52 -29.59
CA PRO A 206 -6.11 -8.54 -28.26
C PRO A 206 -5.13 -8.87 -27.13
N VAL A 207 -3.88 -9.24 -27.47
CA VAL A 207 -2.82 -9.59 -26.51
C VAL A 207 -1.57 -8.75 -26.80
N LEU A 208 -1.07 -8.09 -25.77
CA LEU A 208 0.16 -7.30 -25.78
C LEU A 208 1.03 -7.72 -24.58
N ALA A 209 2.30 -8.05 -24.82
CA ALA A 209 3.25 -8.36 -23.76
C ALA A 209 4.16 -7.15 -23.47
N LEU A 210 4.11 -6.62 -22.25
CA LEU A 210 4.94 -5.50 -21.79
C LEU A 210 6.03 -6.01 -20.84
N GLN A 211 7.30 -5.72 -21.16
CA GLN A 211 8.46 -6.12 -20.35
C GLN A 211 9.24 -4.90 -19.86
N GLY A 212 9.71 -4.95 -18.61
CA GLY A 212 10.60 -3.92 -18.06
C GLY A 212 11.04 -4.24 -16.63
N PRO A 213 12.09 -3.56 -16.12
CA PRO A 213 12.53 -3.68 -14.72
C PRO A 213 11.41 -3.40 -13.70
N PRO A 214 11.52 -3.90 -12.45
CA PRO A 214 10.61 -3.51 -11.37
C PRO A 214 10.55 -1.98 -11.22
N GLY A 215 9.35 -1.42 -10.96
CA GLY A 215 9.17 0.03 -10.74
C GLY A 215 9.07 0.90 -12.00
N THR A 216 9.08 0.34 -13.22
CA THR A 216 8.96 1.11 -14.48
C THR A 216 7.53 1.47 -14.89
N GLY A 217 6.57 1.46 -13.96
CA GLY A 217 5.21 1.92 -14.22
C GLY A 217 4.38 1.06 -15.17
N LYS A 218 4.73 -0.22 -15.38
CA LYS A 218 3.97 -1.15 -16.25
C LYS A 218 2.45 -1.11 -15.96
N ASN A 219 2.07 -1.13 -14.68
CA ASN A 219 0.67 -1.06 -14.25
C ASN A 219 0.01 0.31 -14.50
N ILE A 220 0.79 1.40 -14.52
CA ILE A 220 0.30 2.78 -14.76
C ILE A 220 0.07 3.01 -16.25
N SER A 221 0.88 2.41 -17.11
CA SER A 221 0.71 2.43 -18.56
C SER A 221 -0.60 1.78 -19.00
N ASP A 222 -1.07 0.75 -18.28
CA ASP A 222 -2.33 0.06 -18.55
C ASP A 222 -3.57 0.85 -18.07
N CYS A 223 -3.47 1.59 -16.96
CA CYS A 223 -4.61 2.31 -16.37
C CYS A 223 -4.94 3.66 -17.05
N LYS A 224 -4.08 4.18 -17.92
CA LYS A 224 -4.34 5.45 -18.63
C LYS A 224 -5.23 5.31 -19.87
N THR A 225 -5.64 4.10 -20.21
CA THR A 225 -6.39 3.78 -21.44
C THR A 225 -7.87 3.42 -21.16
N LEU A 226 -8.38 3.71 -19.96
CA LEU A 226 -9.81 3.72 -19.62
C LEU A 226 -10.25 5.15 -19.31
#